data_AF-A0A537SVI7-F1
#
_entry.id   AF-A0A537SVI7-F1
#
_cell.length_a   1.000
_cell.length_b   1.000
_cell.length_c   1.000
_cell.angle_alpha   90.00
_cell.angle_beta   90.00
_cell.angle_gamma   90.00
#
_symmetry.space_group_name_H-M   'P 1'
#
loop_
_entity.id
_entity.type
_entity.pdbx_description
1 polymer ?
#
loop_
_entity_poly.entity_id
_entity_poly.type
_entity_poly.pdbx_seq_one_letter_code
_entity_poly.pdbx_strand_id
1 'polypeptide(L)'
;MPVAPNTASSMIVRTASNPAYTIYNLGQNQILLGQDIITSGQLGSDFNFAGPGAVVWDFLQNTLDLWVRHPSTIVVGGSGGTTFSVPVTQFVVYNINGNTITGSSPLGEIGQDWQVQGIGYFFRDPSLGQGDLLTRNVSNNTATYLAYDTENNQFNSFIVAAKVGANFNTAGLGAYFTLSGSTFAQLMVLSDGVGGLWEYAYSNGTLVNSQLFATIGNGKDWEVLGLGHFSSQFGLNMIV
;
A
#
# COMPACT_ATOMS: atom_id res chain seq x y z
N MET A 1 2.61 -26.18 8.97
CA MET A 1 2.93 -25.25 10.07
C MET A 1 4.38 -24.85 9.93
N PRO A 2 4.67 -23.55 9.89
CA PRO A 2 5.74 -23.09 10.76
C PRO A 2 5.44 -21.67 11.24
N VAL A 3 4.40 -21.49 12.04
CA VAL A 3 4.31 -20.30 12.90
C VAL A 3 4.82 -20.76 14.25
N ALA A 4 5.79 -20.06 14.83
CA ALA A 4 6.31 -20.41 16.14
C ALA A 4 5.18 -20.40 17.20
N PRO A 5 5.21 -21.29 18.21
CA PRO A 5 4.28 -21.19 19.34
C PRO A 5 4.36 -19.79 19.99
N ASN A 6 3.22 -19.26 20.46
CA ASN A 6 3.09 -17.93 21.07
C ASN A 6 3.29 -16.74 20.12
N THR A 7 3.26 -16.95 18.80
CA THR A 7 3.26 -15.84 17.84
C THR A 7 2.00 -15.00 17.99
N ALA A 8 2.18 -13.70 18.23
CA ALA A 8 1.12 -12.70 18.31
C ALA A 8 1.11 -11.76 17.09
N SER A 9 2.22 -11.68 16.36
CA SER A 9 2.33 -10.87 15.14
C SER A 9 3.45 -11.41 14.24
N SER A 10 3.54 -10.90 13.02
CA SER A 10 4.61 -11.22 12.09
C SER A 10 5.20 -9.96 11.48
N MET A 11 6.49 -9.99 11.17
CA MET A 11 7.21 -8.92 10.48
C MET A 11 7.91 -9.50 9.26
N ILE A 12 7.73 -8.90 8.10
CA ILE A 12 8.46 -9.27 6.88
C ILE A 12 9.62 -8.29 6.71
N VAL A 13 10.83 -8.81 6.56
CA VAL A 13 12.04 -8.00 6.36
C VAL A 13 12.73 -8.46 5.09
N ARG A 14 13.27 -7.49 4.35
CA ARG A 14 14.23 -7.71 3.28
C ARG A 14 15.50 -6.95 3.62
N THR A 15 16.65 -7.58 3.43
CA THR A 15 17.95 -6.92 3.63
C THR A 15 18.49 -6.42 2.29
N ALA A 16 19.24 -5.32 2.30
CA ALA A 16 19.84 -4.79 1.07
C ALA A 16 20.90 -5.73 0.47
N SER A 17 21.55 -6.55 1.31
CA SER A 17 22.62 -7.48 0.91
C SER A 17 22.13 -8.86 0.46
N ASN A 18 20.92 -9.27 0.87
CA ASN A 18 20.28 -10.51 0.46
C ASN A 18 18.84 -10.19 0.05
N PRO A 19 18.49 -10.31 -1.25
CA PRO A 19 17.17 -9.97 -1.73
C PRO A 19 16.06 -10.92 -1.23
N ALA A 20 16.41 -11.98 -0.49
CA ALA A 20 15.44 -12.83 0.17
C ALA A 20 14.59 -12.02 1.18
N TYR A 21 13.31 -12.39 1.24
CA TYR A 21 12.40 -11.89 2.25
C TYR A 21 12.29 -12.93 3.36
N THR A 22 12.44 -12.47 4.60
CA THR A 22 12.35 -13.27 5.82
C THR A 22 11.09 -12.86 6.57
N ILE A 23 10.27 -13.82 6.97
CA ILE A 23 9.23 -13.59 7.98
C ILE A 23 9.81 -13.88 9.36
N TYR A 24 9.66 -12.91 10.24
CA TYR A 24 9.87 -13.06 11.66
C TYR A 24 8.54 -13.23 12.36
N ASN A 25 8.39 -14.31 13.11
CA ASN A 25 7.29 -14.48 14.05
C ASN A 25 7.62 -13.73 15.34
N LEU A 26 6.72 -12.85 15.77
CA LEU A 26 6.86 -12.00 16.93
C LEU A 26 5.87 -12.42 18.01
N GLY A 27 6.32 -12.45 19.26
CA GLY A 27 5.44 -12.72 20.39
C GLY A 27 6.21 -12.61 21.69
N GLN A 28 5.49 -12.36 22.79
CA GLN A 28 6.10 -12.23 24.12
C GLN A 28 7.25 -11.18 24.16
N ASN A 29 7.10 -10.09 23.40
CA ASN A 29 8.12 -9.04 23.25
C ASN A 29 9.48 -9.53 22.70
N GLN A 30 9.49 -10.59 21.88
CA GLN A 30 10.70 -11.13 21.25
C GLN A 30 10.42 -11.64 19.83
N ILE A 31 11.50 -11.88 19.08
CA ILE A 31 11.48 -12.66 17.84
C ILE A 31 11.53 -14.14 18.23
N LEU A 32 10.51 -14.89 17.82
CA LEU A 32 10.36 -16.31 18.15
C LEU A 32 10.97 -17.23 17.08
N LEU A 33 10.89 -16.83 15.81
CA LEU A 33 11.43 -17.56 14.66
C LEU A 33 11.68 -16.57 13.52
N GLY A 34 12.76 -16.77 12.77
CA GLY A 34 12.98 -16.14 11.47
C GLY A 34 13.06 -17.22 10.41
N GLN A 35 12.28 -17.08 9.34
CA GLN A 35 12.29 -18.01 8.22
C GLN A 35 12.29 -17.25 6.91
N ASP A 36 13.23 -17.58 6.03
CA ASP A 36 13.18 -17.13 4.65
C ASP A 36 12.00 -17.80 3.97
N ILE A 37 11.01 -16.99 3.59
CA ILE A 37 9.76 -17.49 3.01
C ILE A 37 9.81 -17.59 1.49
N ILE A 38 10.89 -17.07 0.92
CA ILE A 38 11.11 -16.96 -0.52
C ILE A 38 12.47 -17.59 -0.77
N THR A 39 12.47 -18.91 -0.93
CA THR A 39 13.65 -19.65 -1.35
C THR A 39 13.93 -19.41 -2.83
N SER A 40 15.19 -19.58 -3.24
CA SER A 40 15.72 -19.16 -4.54
C SER A 40 14.84 -19.59 -5.72
N GLY A 41 14.19 -18.62 -6.38
CA GLY A 41 13.48 -18.81 -7.66
C GLY A 41 12.13 -18.11 -7.82
N GLN A 42 11.44 -17.76 -6.73
CA GLN A 42 10.06 -17.21 -6.81
C GLN A 42 9.96 -15.69 -6.83
N LEU A 43 10.94 -14.97 -6.28
CA LEU A 43 11.06 -13.52 -6.39
C LEU A 43 12.50 -13.17 -6.79
N GLY A 44 12.61 -12.35 -7.82
CA GLY A 44 13.89 -11.84 -8.31
C GLY A 44 14.50 -10.81 -7.34
N SER A 45 15.79 -10.55 -7.51
CA SER A 45 16.52 -9.54 -6.73
C SER A 45 16.03 -8.09 -6.96
N ASP A 46 15.22 -7.88 -7.98
CA ASP A 46 14.65 -6.61 -8.43
C ASP A 46 13.25 -6.32 -7.84
N PHE A 47 12.67 -7.28 -7.11
CA PHE A 47 11.37 -7.13 -6.47
C PHE A 47 11.48 -6.33 -5.17
N ASN A 48 10.64 -5.32 -5.01
CA ASN A 48 10.56 -4.45 -3.83
C ASN A 48 9.16 -4.51 -3.23
N PHE A 49 9.03 -4.19 -1.94
CA PHE A 49 7.72 -3.97 -1.33
C PHE A 49 6.94 -2.92 -2.12
N ALA A 50 5.66 -3.21 -2.38
CA ALA A 50 4.77 -2.23 -2.98
C ALA A 50 4.50 -1.10 -1.98
N GLY A 51 4.32 -1.37 -0.68
CA GLY A 51 4.17 -0.34 0.35
C GLY A 51 3.74 -0.95 1.69
N PRO A 52 3.66 -0.15 2.76
CA PRO A 52 3.09 -0.60 4.02
C PRO A 52 1.56 -0.74 3.90
N GLY A 53 1.02 -1.82 4.47
CA GLY A 53 -0.41 -2.08 4.53
C GLY A 53 -0.69 -3.56 4.74
N ALA A 54 -1.47 -3.90 5.76
CA ALA A 54 -2.00 -5.25 5.92
C ALA A 54 -3.15 -5.39 4.92
N VAL A 55 -2.97 -6.22 3.91
CA VAL A 55 -4.07 -6.63 3.02
C VAL A 55 -4.25 -8.12 3.24
N VAL A 56 -5.46 -8.50 3.61
CA VAL A 56 -5.90 -9.90 3.54
C VAL A 56 -6.70 -10.01 2.26
N TRP A 57 -5.96 -10.21 1.18
CA TRP A 57 -6.45 -10.53 -0.14
C TRP A 57 -6.99 -11.97 -0.14
N ASP A 58 -8.28 -12.12 -0.42
CA ASP A 58 -8.99 -13.42 -0.51
C ASP A 58 -9.29 -14.10 0.85
N PHE A 59 -10.57 -14.47 1.04
CA PHE A 59 -11.12 -15.15 2.22
C PHE A 59 -10.88 -16.67 2.24
N LEU A 60 -9.93 -17.23 1.50
CA LEU A 60 -9.35 -18.52 1.85
C LEU A 60 -8.60 -18.36 3.17
N GLN A 61 -9.43 -18.37 4.24
CA GLN A 61 -9.15 -17.90 5.58
C GLN A 61 -7.73 -18.28 6.01
N ASN A 62 -6.97 -17.28 6.46
CA ASN A 62 -5.65 -17.39 7.09
C ASN A 62 -4.40 -17.18 6.20
N THR A 63 -4.48 -16.42 5.09
CA THR A 63 -3.29 -15.91 4.41
C THR A 63 -2.99 -14.45 4.76
N LEU A 64 -1.72 -14.15 5.04
CA LEU A 64 -1.16 -12.81 4.95
C LEU A 64 -0.74 -12.59 3.49
N ASP A 65 -0.96 -11.40 2.94
CA ASP A 65 -0.52 -11.14 1.58
C ASP A 65 0.64 -10.18 1.52
N LEU A 66 1.56 -10.49 0.60
CA LEU A 66 2.73 -9.68 0.32
C LEU A 66 2.59 -9.08 -1.08
N TRP A 67 2.43 -7.77 -1.11
CA TRP A 67 2.47 -7.00 -2.35
C TRP A 67 3.90 -6.62 -2.69
N VAL A 68 4.34 -7.04 -3.87
CA VAL A 68 5.64 -6.70 -4.42
C VAL A 68 5.49 -6.04 -5.78
N ARG A 69 6.54 -5.30 -6.15
CA ARG A 69 6.66 -4.65 -7.44
C ARG A 69 8.07 -4.82 -7.98
N HIS A 70 8.20 -4.90 -9.29
CA HIS A 70 9.50 -4.97 -9.96
C HIS A 70 9.46 -4.26 -11.32
N PRO A 71 10.62 -3.80 -11.83
CA PRO A 71 10.70 -3.31 -13.20
C PRO A 71 10.29 -4.40 -14.20
N SER A 72 9.52 -4.03 -15.21
CA SER A 72 9.14 -4.90 -16.33
C SER A 72 9.06 -4.08 -17.62
N THR A 73 8.76 -4.73 -18.75
CA THR A 73 8.59 -4.09 -20.05
C THR A 73 7.40 -4.66 -20.79
N ILE A 74 6.50 -3.79 -21.25
CA ILE A 74 5.44 -4.15 -22.21
C ILE A 74 6.02 -4.02 -23.61
N VAL A 75 5.84 -5.05 -24.44
CA VAL A 75 6.20 -5.00 -25.86
C VAL A 75 4.94 -4.66 -26.67
N VAL A 76 4.91 -3.48 -27.27
CA VAL A 76 3.81 -3.02 -28.12
C VAL A 76 4.20 -3.21 -29.59
N GLY A 77 3.32 -3.84 -30.37
CA GLY A 77 3.49 -3.99 -31.81
C GLY A 77 3.23 -2.66 -32.54
N GLY A 78 4.21 -2.22 -33.34
CA GLY A 78 4.10 -1.09 -34.25
C GLY A 78 3.73 -1.51 -35.67
N SER A 79 3.49 -0.54 -36.54
CA SER A 79 3.29 -0.81 -37.96
C SER A 79 4.56 -1.38 -38.61
N GLY A 80 4.38 -2.23 -39.62
CA GLY A 80 5.50 -2.82 -40.37
C GLY A 80 6.33 -3.86 -39.61
N GLY A 81 5.80 -4.46 -38.53
CA GLY A 81 6.51 -5.48 -37.75
C GLY A 81 7.56 -4.92 -36.77
N THR A 82 7.54 -3.60 -36.53
CA THR A 82 8.35 -2.98 -35.48
C THR A 82 7.78 -3.29 -34.11
N THR A 83 8.63 -3.33 -33.08
CA THR A 83 8.22 -3.46 -31.68
C THR A 83 8.79 -2.30 -30.87
N PHE A 84 7.98 -1.78 -29.95
CA PHE A 84 8.39 -0.77 -28.99
C PHE A 84 8.31 -1.34 -27.58
N SER A 85 9.42 -1.28 -26.84
CA SER A 85 9.45 -1.72 -25.44
C SER A 85 9.14 -0.53 -24.54
N VAL A 86 8.04 -0.61 -23.80
CA VAL A 86 7.62 0.40 -22.84
C VAL A 86 8.04 -0.07 -21.44
N PRO A 87 8.92 0.65 -20.75
CA PRO A 87 9.30 0.28 -19.40
C PRO A 87 8.15 0.57 -18.43
N VAL A 88 7.82 -0.42 -17.60
CA VAL A 88 6.72 -0.38 -16.61
C VAL A 88 7.18 -0.93 -15.27
N THR A 89 6.32 -0.81 -14.26
CA THR A 89 6.42 -1.51 -12.97
C THR A 89 5.31 -2.55 -12.91
N GLN A 90 5.67 -3.83 -12.83
CA GLN A 90 4.72 -4.91 -12.63
C GLN A 90 4.47 -5.12 -11.13
N PHE A 91 3.21 -5.32 -10.77
CA PHE A 91 2.77 -5.63 -9.40
C PHE A 91 2.31 -7.08 -9.31
N VAL A 92 2.69 -7.74 -8.22
CA VAL A 92 2.34 -9.13 -7.93
C VAL A 92 1.97 -9.23 -6.46
N VAL A 93 0.92 -9.99 -6.16
CA VAL A 93 0.54 -10.37 -4.80
C VAL A 93 0.96 -11.82 -4.54
N TYR A 94 1.50 -12.10 -3.36
CA TYR A 94 1.85 -13.44 -2.89
C TYR A 94 1.04 -13.79 -1.66
N ASN A 95 0.38 -14.94 -1.69
CA ASN A 95 -0.41 -15.44 -0.57
C ASN A 95 0.50 -16.23 0.36
N ILE A 96 0.51 -15.86 1.64
CA ILE A 96 1.36 -16.47 2.65
C ILE A 96 0.48 -17.13 3.72
N ASN A 97 0.49 -18.45 3.80
CA ASN A 97 -0.16 -19.19 4.88
C ASN A 97 0.89 -19.58 5.94
N GLY A 98 0.81 -18.97 7.12
CA GLY A 98 1.84 -19.07 8.15
C GLY A 98 3.15 -18.44 7.69
N ASN A 99 4.19 -19.25 7.48
CA ASN A 99 5.49 -18.81 6.94
C ASN A 99 5.77 -19.50 5.58
N THR A 100 4.75 -19.69 4.73
CA THR A 100 4.91 -20.37 3.43
C THR A 100 4.08 -19.70 2.36
N ILE A 101 4.69 -19.46 1.19
CA ILE A 101 3.97 -18.99 0.00
C ILE A 101 3.10 -20.13 -0.54
N THR A 102 1.80 -19.88 -0.66
CA THR A 102 0.82 -20.84 -1.17
C THR A 102 0.30 -20.48 -2.56
N GLY A 103 0.56 -19.27 -3.03
CA GLY A 103 0.14 -18.80 -4.34
C GLY A 103 0.72 -17.43 -4.66
N SER A 104 0.61 -17.04 -5.93
CA SER A 104 0.98 -15.71 -6.41
C SER A 104 0.11 -15.34 -7.60
N SER A 105 -0.22 -14.07 -7.74
CA SER A 105 -0.92 -13.57 -8.93
C SER A 105 -0.38 -12.19 -9.34
N PRO A 106 -0.10 -11.97 -10.63
CA PRO A 106 0.16 -10.63 -11.13
C PRO A 106 -1.13 -9.81 -11.03
N LEU A 107 -1.03 -8.59 -10.50
CA LEU A 107 -2.14 -7.65 -10.37
C LEU A 107 -2.27 -6.76 -11.62
N GLY A 108 -1.14 -6.39 -12.21
CA GLY A 108 -1.09 -5.51 -13.37
C GLY A 108 0.19 -4.70 -13.42
N GLU A 109 0.24 -3.78 -14.38
CA GLU A 109 1.40 -2.95 -14.68
C GLU A 109 1.01 -1.47 -14.59
N ILE A 110 1.91 -0.66 -14.04
CA ILE A 110 1.77 0.80 -13.92
C ILE A 110 3.05 1.45 -14.47
N GLY A 111 2.96 2.67 -15.00
CA GLY A 111 4.14 3.42 -15.49
C GLY A 111 5.23 3.54 -14.42
N GLN A 112 6.51 3.52 -14.84
CA GLN A 112 7.66 3.58 -13.91
C GLN A 112 7.81 4.91 -13.16
N ASP A 113 7.16 5.95 -13.66
CA ASP A 113 7.12 7.28 -13.08
C ASP A 113 6.12 7.38 -11.91
N TRP A 114 5.31 6.35 -11.68
CA TRP A 114 4.38 6.28 -10.55
C TRP A 114 5.04 5.63 -9.33
N GLN A 115 4.99 6.35 -8.22
CA GLN A 115 5.50 5.92 -6.93
C GLN A 115 4.34 5.44 -6.05
N VAL A 116 4.46 4.25 -5.47
CA VAL A 116 3.47 3.78 -4.49
C VAL A 116 3.53 4.64 -3.24
N GLN A 117 2.35 5.02 -2.75
CA GLN A 117 2.18 5.83 -1.54
C GLN A 117 1.63 5.02 -0.36
N GLY A 118 1.01 3.87 -0.64
CA GLY A 118 0.51 2.94 0.37
C GLY A 118 -0.66 2.12 -0.16
N ILE A 119 -1.19 1.27 0.71
CA ILE A 119 -2.37 0.46 0.43
C ILE A 119 -3.50 0.91 1.36
N GLY A 120 -4.72 1.02 0.82
CA GLY A 120 -5.91 1.48 1.55
C GLY A 120 -7.18 0.80 1.06
N TYR A 121 -8.35 1.35 1.37
CA TYR A 121 -9.67 0.80 1.03
C TYR A 121 -10.54 1.88 0.38
N PHE A 122 -10.13 2.34 -0.80
CA PHE A 122 -10.76 3.45 -1.51
C PHE A 122 -12.09 3.05 -2.14
N PHE A 123 -12.22 1.81 -2.61
CA PHE A 123 -13.34 1.35 -3.43
C PHE A 123 -14.34 0.49 -2.69
N ARG A 124 -13.91 -0.19 -1.62
CA ARG A 124 -14.73 -1.18 -0.91
C ARG A 124 -14.46 -1.17 0.59
N ASP A 125 -15.32 -1.87 1.31
CA ASP A 125 -15.23 -2.08 2.74
C ASP A 125 -13.95 -2.90 3.12
N PRO A 126 -13.10 -2.44 4.06
CA PRO A 126 -11.98 -3.21 4.61
C PRO A 126 -12.32 -4.60 5.13
N SER A 127 -13.54 -4.84 5.60
CA SER A 127 -14.05 -6.15 6.01
C SER A 127 -14.06 -7.15 4.85
N LEU A 128 -14.09 -6.68 3.59
CA LEU A 128 -13.95 -7.50 2.39
C LEU A 128 -12.48 -7.88 2.08
N GLY A 129 -11.51 -7.31 2.81
CA GLY A 129 -10.09 -7.67 2.72
C GLY A 129 -9.34 -7.17 1.48
N GLN A 130 -10.06 -6.61 0.50
CA GLN A 130 -9.48 -6.18 -0.78
C GLN A 130 -8.88 -4.77 -0.68
N GLY A 131 -7.56 -4.71 -0.54
CA GLY A 131 -6.80 -3.45 -0.47
C GLY A 131 -6.53 -2.84 -1.85
N ASP A 132 -6.68 -1.53 -1.93
CA ASP A 132 -6.48 -0.73 -3.12
C ASP A 132 -5.12 -0.02 -3.10
N LEU A 133 -4.50 0.13 -4.26
CA LEU A 133 -3.17 0.73 -4.37
C LEU A 133 -3.26 2.24 -4.61
N LEU A 134 -2.69 3.05 -3.70
CA LEU A 134 -2.47 4.46 -3.95
C LEU A 134 -1.10 4.70 -4.58
N THR A 135 -1.07 5.41 -5.69
CA THR A 135 0.15 5.82 -6.38
C THR A 135 0.17 7.32 -6.58
N ARG A 136 1.37 7.87 -6.80
CA ARG A 136 1.61 9.29 -7.03
C ARG A 136 2.62 9.48 -8.15
N ASN A 137 2.35 10.44 -9.01
CA ASN A 137 3.29 10.93 -10.00
C ASN A 137 3.38 12.46 -9.93
N VAL A 138 4.56 13.01 -10.18
CA VAL A 138 4.76 14.46 -10.27
C VAL A 138 5.17 14.81 -11.69
N SER A 139 4.37 15.65 -12.32
CA SER A 139 4.70 16.25 -13.61
C SER A 139 4.24 17.70 -13.64
N ASN A 140 5.02 18.58 -14.25
CA ASN A 140 4.68 20.00 -14.42
C ASN A 140 4.22 20.68 -13.11
N ASN A 141 4.99 20.51 -12.02
CA ASN A 141 4.69 21.04 -10.69
C ASN A 141 3.34 20.59 -10.08
N THR A 142 2.73 19.55 -10.63
CA THR A 142 1.48 18.96 -10.14
C THR A 142 1.75 17.53 -9.69
N ALA A 143 1.38 17.21 -8.45
CA ALA A 143 1.30 15.84 -7.99
C ALA A 143 -0.10 15.29 -8.28
N THR A 144 -0.17 14.21 -9.05
CA THR A 144 -1.41 13.46 -9.29
C THR A 144 -1.34 12.16 -8.51
N TYR A 145 -2.45 11.85 -7.83
CA TYR A 145 -2.64 10.62 -7.09
C TYR A 145 -3.68 9.75 -7.79
N LEU A 146 -3.35 8.49 -8.04
CA LEU A 146 -4.29 7.50 -8.55
C LEU A 146 -4.50 6.40 -7.51
N ALA A 147 -5.75 6.12 -7.18
CA ALA A 147 -6.12 4.94 -6.41
C ALA A 147 -6.62 3.87 -7.39
N TYR A 148 -5.98 2.71 -7.42
CA TYR A 148 -6.33 1.58 -8.26
C TYR A 148 -7.23 0.62 -7.49
N ASP A 149 -8.42 0.40 -8.02
CA ASP A 149 -9.35 -0.62 -7.58
C ASP A 149 -8.75 -1.97 -7.90
N THR A 150 -8.49 -2.74 -6.86
CA THR A 150 -7.96 -4.08 -7.04
C THR A 150 -9.04 -5.08 -6.65
N GLU A 151 -9.39 -6.01 -7.54
CA GLU A 151 -10.34 -7.10 -7.27
C GLU A 151 -9.92 -8.35 -8.04
N ASN A 152 -10.18 -9.54 -7.49
CA ASN A 152 -9.91 -10.83 -8.16
C ASN A 152 -8.47 -10.96 -8.69
N ASN A 153 -7.50 -10.49 -7.90
CA ASN A 153 -6.09 -10.41 -8.25
C ASN A 153 -5.76 -9.53 -9.47
N GLN A 154 -6.54 -8.48 -9.75
CA GLN A 154 -6.31 -7.59 -10.89
C GLN A 154 -6.59 -6.13 -10.54
N PHE A 155 -5.89 -5.19 -11.20
CA PHE A 155 -6.29 -3.78 -11.26
C PHE A 155 -7.48 -3.63 -12.24
N ASN A 156 -8.68 -3.41 -11.72
CA ASN A 156 -9.91 -3.36 -12.54
C ASN A 156 -10.26 -1.95 -13.01
N SER A 157 -10.02 -0.96 -12.15
CA SER A 157 -10.30 0.43 -12.43
C SER A 157 -9.36 1.34 -11.63
N PHE A 158 -9.44 2.64 -11.85
CA PHE A 158 -8.76 3.61 -11.02
C PHE A 158 -9.55 4.91 -10.96
N ILE A 159 -9.32 5.68 -9.89
CA ILE A 159 -9.80 7.06 -9.75
C ILE A 159 -8.62 8.01 -9.63
N VAL A 160 -8.83 9.26 -10.04
CA VAL A 160 -7.96 10.36 -9.62
C VAL A 160 -8.34 10.73 -8.20
N ALA A 161 -7.56 10.25 -7.22
CA ALA A 161 -7.78 10.55 -5.82
C ALA A 161 -7.57 12.07 -5.57
N ALA A 162 -6.41 12.59 -5.96
CA ALA A 162 -6.11 14.01 -5.79
C ALA A 162 -5.23 14.56 -6.92
N LYS A 163 -5.38 15.86 -7.18
CA LYS A 163 -4.44 16.67 -7.96
C LYS A 163 -4.09 17.90 -7.13
N VAL A 164 -2.83 17.99 -6.73
CA VAL A 164 -2.31 18.99 -5.78
C VAL A 164 -0.96 19.51 -6.25
N GLY A 165 -0.42 20.53 -5.58
CA GLY A 165 0.94 21.02 -5.87
C GLY A 165 2.01 19.95 -5.66
N ALA A 166 3.11 20.00 -6.42
CA ALA A 166 4.20 19.03 -6.32
C ALA A 166 4.85 18.94 -4.93
N ASN A 167 4.70 19.98 -4.10
CA ASN A 167 5.12 20.03 -2.71
C ASN A 167 4.33 19.10 -1.78
N PHE A 168 3.14 18.65 -2.19
CA PHE A 168 2.32 17.79 -1.36
C PHE A 168 2.87 16.37 -1.31
N ASN A 169 2.95 15.79 -0.11
CA ASN A 169 3.35 14.41 0.12
C ASN A 169 2.29 13.65 0.91
N THR A 170 2.28 12.32 0.78
CA THR A 170 1.39 11.46 1.57
C THR A 170 1.86 11.46 3.02
N ALA A 171 1.03 11.94 3.93
CA ALA A 171 1.30 11.89 5.36
C ALA A 171 0.80 10.57 5.99
N GLY A 172 -0.29 10.03 5.46
CA GLY A 172 -0.78 8.73 5.89
C GLY A 172 -2.10 8.32 5.23
N LEU A 173 -2.41 7.03 5.39
CA LEU A 173 -3.66 6.40 4.98
C LEU A 173 -4.33 5.79 6.21
N GLY A 174 -5.66 5.84 6.28
CA GLY A 174 -6.41 5.23 7.37
C GLY A 174 -7.90 5.06 7.05
N ALA A 175 -8.63 4.40 7.94
CA ALA A 175 -10.08 4.32 7.84
C ALA A 175 -10.74 5.54 8.50
N TYR A 176 -11.73 6.11 7.83
CA TYR A 176 -12.64 7.12 8.35
C TYR A 176 -13.98 6.46 8.73
N PHE A 177 -14.48 6.81 9.90
CA PHE A 177 -15.73 6.31 10.46
C PHE A 177 -16.70 7.48 10.62
N THR A 178 -17.89 7.38 10.02
CA THR A 178 -18.94 8.36 10.32
C THR A 178 -19.60 8.03 11.67
N LEU A 179 -20.07 9.06 12.38
CA LEU A 179 -20.86 8.89 13.60
C LEU A 179 -22.18 8.13 13.39
N SER A 180 -22.65 8.02 12.13
CA SER A 180 -23.84 7.24 11.76
C SER A 180 -23.59 5.74 11.72
N GLY A 181 -22.37 5.27 12.02
CA GLY A 181 -22.01 3.86 11.89
C GLY A 181 -21.95 3.39 10.44
N SER A 182 -22.00 4.32 9.47
CA SER A 182 -21.63 4.03 8.09
C SER A 182 -20.11 3.90 8.08
N THR A 183 -19.69 2.66 8.28
CA THR A 183 -18.31 2.28 8.19
C THR A 183 -17.86 2.49 6.74
N PHE A 184 -16.59 2.83 6.54
CA PHE A 184 -15.91 2.80 5.25
C PHE A 184 -16.00 4.10 4.43
N ALA A 185 -15.19 5.05 4.88
CA ALA A 185 -14.42 5.85 3.94
C ALA A 185 -12.91 5.63 4.11
N GLN A 186 -12.16 5.59 3.02
CA GLN A 186 -10.70 5.75 3.08
C GLN A 186 -10.38 7.20 3.41
N LEU A 187 -9.50 7.41 4.38
CA LEU A 187 -8.88 8.68 4.69
C LEU A 187 -7.50 8.74 4.06
N MET A 188 -7.28 9.68 3.16
CA MET A 188 -5.95 10.06 2.71
C MET A 188 -5.61 11.41 3.30
N VAL A 189 -4.47 11.50 3.99
CA VAL A 189 -3.95 12.76 4.51
C VAL A 189 -2.72 13.14 3.71
N LEU A 190 -2.74 14.33 3.13
CA LEU A 190 -1.61 14.91 2.42
C LEU A 190 -1.04 16.07 3.22
N SER A 191 0.27 16.10 3.41
CA SER A 191 0.97 17.29 3.90
C SER A 191 1.27 18.21 2.72
N ASP A 192 1.01 19.50 2.86
CA ASP A 192 1.37 20.52 1.87
C ASP A 192 2.83 20.96 1.93
N GLY A 193 3.66 20.38 2.81
CA GLY A 193 5.07 20.73 2.96
C GLY A 193 5.33 22.12 3.56
N VAL A 194 4.30 22.82 4.02
CA VAL A 194 4.40 24.06 4.81
C VAL A 194 3.63 23.99 6.13
N GLY A 195 3.20 22.78 6.51
CA GLY A 195 2.60 22.46 7.81
C GLY A 195 1.10 22.14 7.72
N GLY A 196 0.44 22.43 6.61
CA GLY A 196 -0.95 22.04 6.42
C GLY A 196 -1.09 20.54 6.16
N LEU A 197 -2.02 19.91 6.88
CA LEU A 197 -2.48 18.55 6.66
C LEU A 197 -3.88 18.60 6.07
N TRP A 198 -4.01 18.09 4.85
CA TRP A 198 -5.23 18.09 4.06
C TRP A 198 -5.83 16.70 4.04
N GLU A 199 -7.09 16.62 4.44
CA GLU A 199 -7.89 15.41 4.46
C GLU A 199 -8.61 15.23 3.13
N TYR A 200 -8.66 13.97 2.67
CA TYR A 200 -9.49 13.50 1.58
C TYR A 200 -10.16 12.21 2.03
N ALA A 201 -11.48 12.22 2.17
CA ALA A 201 -12.27 11.05 2.55
C ALA A 201 -12.99 10.48 1.33
N TYR A 202 -12.90 9.17 1.11
CA TYR A 202 -13.50 8.48 -0.04
C TYR A 202 -14.43 7.38 0.42
N SER A 203 -15.64 7.26 -0.13
CA SER A 203 -16.50 6.10 0.08
C SER A 203 -16.85 5.50 -1.27
N ASN A 204 -16.66 4.19 -1.44
CA ASN A 204 -16.97 3.45 -2.66
C ASN A 204 -16.40 4.11 -3.94
N GLY A 205 -15.12 4.48 -3.91
CA GLY A 205 -14.41 5.12 -5.02
C GLY A 205 -14.77 6.61 -5.23
N THR A 206 -15.62 7.19 -4.39
CA THR A 206 -16.09 8.57 -4.52
C THR A 206 -15.51 9.46 -3.42
N LEU A 207 -14.91 10.59 -3.78
CA LEU A 207 -14.51 11.61 -2.80
C LEU A 207 -15.76 12.21 -2.15
N VAL A 208 -15.93 12.01 -0.85
CA VAL A 208 -17.09 12.48 -0.07
C VAL A 208 -16.76 13.69 0.81
N ASN A 209 -15.49 13.91 1.14
CA ASN A 209 -15.03 15.09 1.88
C ASN A 209 -13.60 15.46 1.49
N SER A 210 -13.30 16.76 1.46
CA SER A 210 -11.92 17.25 1.42
C SER A 210 -11.82 18.59 2.13
N GLN A 211 -10.85 18.71 3.05
CA GLN A 211 -10.68 19.90 3.87
C GLN A 211 -9.25 20.00 4.41
N LEU A 212 -8.85 21.20 4.83
CA LEU A 212 -7.70 21.36 5.72
C LEU A 212 -8.08 20.80 7.09
N PHE A 213 -7.41 19.71 7.51
CA PHE A 213 -7.64 19.07 8.79
C PHE A 213 -6.90 19.78 9.92
N ALA A 214 -5.63 20.11 9.70
CA ALA A 214 -4.80 20.74 10.71
C ALA A 214 -3.63 21.53 10.09
N THR A 215 -3.02 22.40 10.89
CA THR A 215 -1.70 22.97 10.62
C THR A 215 -0.77 22.56 11.75
N ILE A 216 0.33 21.88 11.43
CA ILE A 216 1.35 21.42 12.37
C ILE A 216 2.68 22.12 12.10
N GLY A 217 3.19 22.79 13.14
CA GLY A 217 4.44 23.54 13.07
C GLY A 217 4.46 24.69 12.04
N ASN A 218 5.64 25.26 11.83
CA ASN A 218 5.90 26.25 10.76
C ASN A 218 6.49 25.59 9.50
N GLY A 219 6.08 24.36 9.21
CA GLY A 219 6.26 23.72 7.90
C GLY A 219 7.58 23.04 7.58
N LYS A 220 8.61 23.11 8.44
CA LYS A 220 9.90 22.45 8.18
C LYS A 220 10.48 21.61 9.32
N ASP A 221 9.98 21.80 10.53
CA ASP A 221 10.56 21.15 11.73
C ASP A 221 9.81 19.87 12.13
N TRP A 222 8.75 19.52 11.39
CA TRP A 222 7.85 18.42 11.73
C TRP A 222 7.66 17.49 10.54
N GLU A 223 7.81 16.20 10.79
CA GLU A 223 7.58 15.12 9.82
C GLU A 223 6.47 14.22 10.37
N VAL A 224 5.45 13.94 9.54
CA VAL A 224 4.43 12.97 9.92
C VAL A 224 4.99 11.57 9.71
N LEU A 225 5.27 10.87 10.80
CA LEU A 225 5.83 9.50 10.75
C LEU A 225 4.76 8.43 10.51
N GLY A 226 3.50 8.74 10.82
CA GLY A 226 2.39 7.85 10.53
C GLY A 226 1.09 8.26 11.21
N LEU A 227 -0.01 7.71 10.70
CA LEU A 227 -1.35 7.83 11.28
C LEU A 227 -1.80 6.43 11.72
N GLY A 228 -2.46 6.34 12.86
CA GLY A 228 -2.82 5.03 13.42
C GLY A 228 -3.88 5.09 14.51
N HIS A 229 -4.40 3.91 14.84
CA HIS A 229 -5.33 3.76 15.96
C HIS A 229 -4.53 3.50 17.25
N PHE A 230 -4.03 4.57 17.88
CA PHE A 230 -3.19 4.47 19.09
C PHE A 230 -3.98 4.38 20.41
N SER A 231 -5.30 4.18 20.35
CA SER A 231 -6.14 4.00 21.54
C SER A 231 -6.95 2.70 21.44
N SER A 232 -7.30 2.11 22.58
CA SER A 232 -8.25 0.99 22.65
C SER A 232 -9.72 1.45 22.70
N GLN A 233 -9.98 2.75 22.57
CA GLN A 233 -11.28 3.37 22.83
C GLN A 233 -11.45 4.66 21.99
N PHE A 234 -11.61 4.53 20.67
CA PHE A 234 -11.98 5.60 19.71
C PHE A 234 -10.85 6.35 18.97
N GLY A 235 -11.29 7.01 17.89
CA GLY A 235 -10.63 7.21 16.59
C GLY A 235 -9.30 7.96 16.56
N LEU A 236 -8.56 7.62 15.50
CA LEU A 236 -7.24 8.09 15.05
C LEU A 236 -6.63 9.21 15.91
N ASN A 237 -5.67 8.85 16.75
CA ASN A 237 -4.71 9.81 17.29
C ASN A 237 -3.48 9.84 16.36
N MET A 238 -2.74 10.95 16.34
CA MET A 238 -1.50 11.09 15.57
C MET A 238 -0.32 11.04 16.53
N ILE A 239 0.71 10.23 16.23
CA ILE A 239 2.03 10.40 16.82
C ILE A 239 2.74 11.42 15.94
N VAL A 240 3.04 12.58 16.53
CA VAL A 240 3.89 13.61 15.95
C VAL A 240 5.25 13.56 16.62
#